data_AF-A0A2G6J1R6-F1
#
_entry.id   AF-A0A2G6J1R6-F1
#
_cell.length_a   1.000
_cell.length_b   1.000
_cell.length_c   1.000
_cell.angle_alpha   90.00
_cell.angle_beta   90.00
_cell.angle_gamma   90.00
#
_symmetry.space_group_name_H-M   'P 1'
#
loop_
_entity.id
_entity.type
_entity.pdbx_description
1 polymer ?
#
loop_
_entity_poly.entity_id
_entity_poly.type
_entity_poly.pdbx_seq_one_letter_code
_entity_poly.pdbx_strand_id
1 'polypeptide(L)'
;MMAPKVSFEPDNVPPLPVALDARLVAGDQGPSHALWAGAYRENVGPERLNDFQRLLVKARRLRHERLGETVDVLEPNIKSGAGGLRDINTGLGAAKVRFGIEGIAALASRQLAARRQQDQLAAARSRIRSRRESIVVAVDEVIAALEPPRTPEE
;
A
#
# COMPACT_ATOMS: atom_id res chain seq x y z
N MET A 1 13.55 12.12 26.72
CA MET A 1 12.65 12.63 25.66
C MET A 1 11.65 11.52 25.35
N MET A 2 10.36 11.72 25.64
CA MET A 2 9.33 10.69 25.44
C MET A 2 9.10 10.50 23.94
N ALA A 3 9.23 9.28 23.43
CA ALA A 3 8.92 9.01 22.02
C ALA A 3 7.45 9.39 21.76
N PRO A 4 7.14 10.10 20.67
CA PRO A 4 5.77 10.45 20.33
C PRO A 4 4.95 9.17 20.20
N LYS A 5 3.87 9.09 20.97
CA LYS A 5 2.95 7.95 20.97
C LYS A 5 2.08 8.06 19.73
N VAL A 6 2.18 7.09 18.82
CA VAL A 6 1.31 7.03 17.64
C VAL A 6 0.26 5.95 17.90
N SER A 7 -0.85 6.36 18.51
CA SER A 7 -2.01 5.49 18.73
C SER A 7 -2.89 5.49 17.47
N PHE A 8 -3.23 4.31 16.96
CA PHE A 8 -4.13 4.16 15.83
C PHE A 8 -5.50 3.67 16.30
N GLU A 9 -6.55 4.34 15.83
CA GLU A 9 -7.94 4.08 16.22
C GLU A 9 -8.47 2.77 15.63
N PRO A 10 -9.16 1.91 16.41
CA PRO A 10 -9.45 0.52 16.05
C PRO A 10 -10.41 0.33 14.87
N ASP A 11 -11.24 1.33 14.54
CA ASP A 11 -12.24 1.28 13.46
C ASP A 11 -11.76 1.91 12.15
N ASN A 12 -10.60 2.58 12.17
CA ASN A 12 -9.96 3.06 10.98
C ASN A 12 -9.03 1.94 10.48
N VAL A 13 -9.31 1.35 9.31
CA VAL A 13 -8.42 0.37 8.66
C VAL A 13 -6.98 0.91 8.81
N PRO A 14 -6.09 0.20 9.50
CA PRO A 14 -5.01 0.90 10.19
C PRO A 14 -4.14 1.63 9.16
N PRO A 15 -3.65 2.84 9.44
CA PRO A 15 -2.60 3.47 8.65
C PRO A 15 -1.26 2.72 8.76
N LEU A 16 -1.18 1.66 9.57
CA LEU A 16 0.02 0.85 9.75
C LEU A 16 0.63 0.26 8.47
N PRO A 17 -0.13 -0.26 7.47
CA PRO A 17 0.45 -0.69 6.20
C PRO A 17 1.09 0.48 5.44
N VAL A 18 0.58 1.70 5.60
CA VAL A 18 1.19 2.92 5.02
C VAL A 18 2.47 3.28 5.77
N ALA A 19 2.48 3.13 7.10
CA ALA A 19 3.68 3.29 7.93
C ALA A 19 4.79 2.29 7.56
N LEU A 20 4.45 1.08 7.11
CA LEU A 20 5.45 0.11 6.64
C LEU A 20 6.20 0.55 5.37
N ASP A 21 5.62 1.44 4.57
CA ASP A 21 6.23 1.97 3.33
C ASP A 21 7.04 3.25 3.57
N ALA A 22 7.09 3.73 4.81
CA ALA A 22 7.73 5.00 5.09
C ALA A 22 9.25 4.93 4.98
N ARG A 23 9.82 6.03 4.48
CA ARG A 23 11.26 6.22 4.31
C ARG A 23 11.64 7.64 4.68
N LEU A 24 12.84 7.83 5.20
CA LEU A 24 13.42 9.16 5.35
C LEU A 24 13.67 9.73 3.95
N VAL A 25 12.99 10.84 3.62
CA VAL A 25 13.21 11.56 2.36
C VAL A 25 14.24 12.68 2.57
N ALA A 26 14.14 13.40 3.70
CA ALA A 26 15.06 14.45 4.11
C ALA A 26 15.00 14.64 5.64
N GLY A 27 16.05 15.20 6.23
CA GLY A 27 16.16 15.46 7.67
C GLY A 27 17.04 14.46 8.42
N ASP A 28 16.95 14.49 9.76
CA ASP A 28 17.80 13.71 10.64
C ASP A 28 17.35 12.25 10.80
N GLN A 29 18.32 11.33 10.76
CA GLN A 29 18.07 9.90 10.87
C GLN A 29 17.66 9.45 12.28
N GLY A 30 18.16 10.10 13.33
CA GLY A 30 17.96 9.72 14.72
C GLY A 30 16.48 9.77 15.15
N PRO A 31 15.81 10.95 15.11
CA PRO A 31 14.39 11.08 15.44
C PRO A 31 13.50 10.21 14.56
N SER A 32 13.82 10.12 13.26
CA SER A 32 13.09 9.31 12.30
C SER A 32 13.14 7.82 12.67
N HIS A 33 14.34 7.29 12.93
CA HIS A 33 14.51 5.91 13.36
C HIS A 33 13.83 5.67 14.72
N ALA A 34 13.98 6.58 15.69
CA ALA A 34 13.34 6.45 17.00
C ALA A 34 11.81 6.39 16.90
N LEU A 35 11.20 7.23 16.05
CA LEU A 35 9.77 7.21 15.74
C LEU A 35 9.35 5.87 15.14
N TRP A 36 10.06 5.40 14.10
CA TRP A 36 9.76 4.13 13.43
C TRP A 36 9.90 2.93 14.35
N ALA A 37 10.98 2.87 15.13
CA ALA A 37 11.20 1.80 16.08
C ALA A 37 10.14 1.78 17.18
N GLY A 38 9.69 2.96 17.65
CA GLY A 38 8.59 3.10 18.59
C GLY A 38 7.27 2.56 18.02
N ALA A 39 6.86 3.05 16.84
CA ALA A 39 5.63 2.64 16.18
C ALA A 39 5.62 1.14 15.85
N TYR A 40 6.75 0.59 15.40
CA TYR A 40 6.90 -0.85 15.14
C TYR A 40 6.71 -1.67 16.42
N ARG A 41 7.40 -1.32 17.51
CA ARG A 41 7.25 -2.04 18.78
C ARG A 41 5.82 -2.00 19.31
N GLU A 42 5.17 -0.84 19.24
CA GLU A 42 3.83 -0.65 19.80
C GLU A 42 2.74 -1.38 19.01
N ASN A 43 2.92 -1.57 17.69
CA ASN A 43 1.84 -2.03 16.83
C ASN A 43 2.11 -3.34 16.05
N VAL A 44 3.37 -3.70 15.87
CA VAL A 44 3.80 -4.72 14.89
C VAL A 44 4.76 -5.77 15.49
N GLY A 45 5.41 -5.44 16.62
CA GLY A 45 6.42 -6.28 17.27
C GLY A 45 5.95 -7.73 17.55
N PRO A 46 6.87 -8.63 17.93
CA PRO A 46 6.62 -10.08 17.99
C PRO A 46 5.34 -10.49 18.72
N GLU A 47 5.02 -9.83 19.83
CA GLU A 47 3.82 -10.09 20.63
C GLU A 47 2.51 -9.72 19.91
N ARG A 48 2.55 -8.75 18.99
CA ARG A 48 1.39 -8.24 18.24
C ARG A 48 1.34 -8.72 16.80
N LEU A 49 2.34 -9.48 16.35
CA LEU A 49 2.48 -9.93 14.96
C LEU A 49 1.23 -10.66 14.44
N ASN A 50 0.65 -11.54 15.25
CA ASN A 50 -0.54 -12.29 14.86
C ASN A 50 -1.78 -11.39 14.79
N ASP A 51 -1.92 -10.44 15.71
CA ASP A 51 -3.01 -9.47 15.73
C ASP A 51 -2.93 -8.58 14.49
N PHE A 52 -1.73 -8.12 14.16
CA PHE A 52 -1.44 -7.35 12.97
C PHE A 52 -1.82 -8.11 11.69
N GLN A 53 -1.47 -9.39 11.58
CA GLN A 53 -1.87 -10.23 10.44
C GLN A 53 -3.40 -10.37 10.33
N ARG A 54 -4.10 -10.56 11.45
CA ARG A 54 -5.57 -10.61 11.46
C ARG A 54 -6.19 -9.29 11.01
N LEU A 55 -5.60 -8.15 11.43
CA LEU A 55 -6.02 -6.83 10.98
C LEU A 55 -5.85 -6.65 9.46
N LEU A 56 -4.73 -7.09 8.88
CA LEU A 56 -4.52 -7.04 7.43
C LEU A 56 -5.55 -7.86 6.66
N VAL A 57 -5.86 -9.06 7.14
CA VAL A 57 -6.87 -9.94 6.53
C VAL A 57 -8.27 -9.32 6.63
N LYS A 58 -8.65 -8.81 7.82
CA LYS A 58 -9.94 -8.12 8.03
C LYS A 58 -10.06 -6.89 7.12
N ALA A 59 -9.01 -6.08 7.04
CA ALA A 59 -8.97 -4.90 6.19
C ALA A 59 -9.14 -5.24 4.70
N ARG A 60 -8.49 -6.31 4.23
CA ARG A 60 -8.66 -6.80 2.86
C ARG A 60 -10.10 -7.23 2.59
N ARG A 61 -10.65 -8.07 3.47
CA ARG A 61 -12.02 -8.57 3.37
C ARG A 61 -13.05 -7.43 3.32
N LEU A 62 -12.95 -6.46 4.21
CA LEU A 62 -13.85 -5.29 4.23
C LEU A 62 -13.80 -4.46 2.94
N ARG A 63 -12.64 -4.40 2.26
CA ARG A 63 -12.55 -3.73 0.95
C ARG A 63 -13.26 -4.52 -0.14
N HIS A 64 -13.10 -5.84 -0.13
CA HIS A 64 -13.70 -6.73 -1.13
C HIS A 64 -15.22 -6.80 -0.97
N GLU A 65 -15.72 -6.86 0.27
CA GLU A 65 -17.17 -6.79 0.56
C GLU A 65 -17.81 -5.49 0.03
N ARG A 66 -17.09 -4.37 0.06
CA ARG A 66 -17.59 -3.06 -0.42
C ARG A 66 -17.49 -2.88 -1.94
N LEU A 67 -16.52 -3.52 -2.59
CA LEU A 67 -16.16 -3.26 -4.00
C LEU A 67 -16.45 -4.44 -4.93
N GLY A 68 -16.93 -5.56 -4.39
CA GLY A 68 -17.08 -6.82 -5.10
C GLY A 68 -15.86 -7.73 -4.92
N GLU A 69 -16.13 -9.03 -4.78
CA GLU A 69 -15.11 -10.08 -4.61
C GLU A 69 -14.69 -10.73 -5.95
N THR A 70 -15.37 -10.38 -7.05
CA THR A 70 -15.16 -10.98 -8.37
C THR A 70 -14.42 -10.03 -9.30
N VAL A 71 -13.82 -10.61 -10.34
CA VAL A 71 -13.14 -9.84 -11.41
C VAL A 71 -14.11 -9.31 -12.47
N ASP A 72 -15.34 -9.85 -12.52
CA ASP A 72 -16.35 -9.55 -13.54
C ASP A 72 -17.26 -8.35 -13.17
N VAL A 73 -16.71 -7.37 -12.45
CA VAL A 73 -17.43 -6.13 -12.12
C VAL A 73 -17.32 -5.16 -13.29
N LEU A 74 -18.42 -4.52 -13.66
CA LEU A 74 -18.51 -3.59 -14.80
C LEU A 74 -17.44 -2.48 -14.73
N GLU A 75 -17.24 -1.93 -13.53
CA GLU A 75 -16.26 -0.88 -13.26
C GLU A 75 -15.27 -1.33 -12.16
N PRO A 76 -14.21 -2.07 -12.53
CA PRO A 76 -13.31 -2.67 -11.55
C PRO A 76 -12.42 -1.62 -10.87
N ASN A 77 -12.37 -1.65 -9.54
CA ASN A 77 -11.51 -0.74 -8.78
C ASN A 77 -10.04 -1.23 -8.75
N ILE A 78 -9.20 -0.64 -9.60
CA ILE A 78 -7.77 -1.01 -9.75
C ILE A 78 -6.90 -0.80 -8.49
N LYS A 79 -7.36 0.01 -7.52
CA LYS A 79 -6.61 0.32 -6.30
C LYS A 79 -7.00 -0.60 -5.14
N SER A 80 -8.29 -0.73 -4.88
CA SER A 80 -8.85 -1.31 -3.65
C SER A 80 -9.68 -2.57 -3.87
N GLY A 81 -10.08 -2.88 -5.11
CA GLY A 81 -10.85 -4.09 -5.44
C GLY A 81 -10.04 -5.37 -5.31
N ALA A 82 -10.70 -6.52 -5.49
CA ALA A 82 -10.06 -7.82 -5.50
C ALA A 82 -8.93 -7.89 -6.55
N GLY A 83 -7.71 -8.22 -6.11
CA GLY A 83 -6.54 -8.26 -6.99
C GLY A 83 -5.96 -6.88 -7.37
N GLY A 84 -6.48 -5.79 -6.79
CA GLY A 84 -5.95 -4.44 -6.99
C GLY A 84 -4.61 -4.19 -6.30
N LEU A 85 -4.05 -2.98 -6.51
CA LEU A 85 -2.74 -2.60 -5.94
C LEU A 85 -2.65 -2.75 -4.42
N ARG A 86 -3.74 -2.50 -3.68
CA ARG A 86 -3.75 -2.64 -2.23
C ARG A 86 -3.60 -4.07 -1.76
N ASP A 87 -4.05 -5.06 -2.52
CA ASP A 87 -3.87 -6.47 -2.17
C ASP A 87 -2.40 -6.86 -2.26
N ILE A 88 -1.73 -6.41 -3.33
CA ILE A 88 -0.28 -6.61 -3.51
C ILE A 88 0.49 -5.95 -2.36
N ASN A 89 0.19 -4.69 -2.03
CA ASN A 89 0.87 -3.98 -0.96
C ASN A 89 0.58 -4.60 0.42
N THR A 90 -0.64 -5.07 0.64
CA THR A 90 -1.02 -5.77 1.89
C THR A 90 -0.20 -7.05 2.07
N GLY A 91 -0.04 -7.84 1.00
CA GLY A 91 0.78 -9.06 1.01
C GLY A 91 2.26 -8.75 1.25
N LEU A 92 2.81 -7.73 0.58
CA LEU A 92 4.20 -7.31 0.78
C LEU A 92 4.44 -6.77 2.20
N GLY A 93 3.50 -5.98 2.74
CA GLY A 93 3.57 -5.50 4.13
C GLY A 93 3.54 -6.64 5.14
N ALA A 94 2.68 -7.65 4.93
CA ALA A 94 2.67 -8.86 5.76
C ALA A 94 4.01 -9.61 5.69
N ALA A 95 4.58 -9.75 4.49
CA ALA A 95 5.88 -10.40 4.30
C ALA A 95 7.03 -9.62 4.97
N LYS A 96 7.02 -8.29 4.85
CA LYS A 96 7.98 -7.38 5.50
C LYS A 96 7.96 -7.55 7.01
N VAL A 97 6.77 -7.50 7.60
CA VAL A 97 6.60 -7.62 9.04
C VAL A 97 6.95 -9.00 9.57
N ARG A 98 6.56 -10.06 8.86
CA ARG A 98 6.76 -11.44 9.34
C ARG A 98 8.17 -11.96 9.09
N PHE A 99 8.81 -11.55 8.00
CA PHE A 99 10.07 -12.15 7.54
C PHE A 99 11.22 -11.16 7.36
N GLY A 100 10.97 -9.86 7.53
CA GLY A 100 11.96 -8.80 7.36
C GLY A 100 12.36 -8.56 5.90
N ILE A 101 11.54 -8.99 4.94
CA ILE A 101 11.87 -8.92 3.50
C ILE A 101 11.09 -7.80 2.81
N GLU A 102 11.75 -7.11 1.89
CA GLU A 102 11.15 -5.99 1.17
C GLU A 102 11.07 -6.26 -0.35
N GLY A 103 9.91 -5.95 -0.91
CA GLY A 103 9.67 -6.06 -2.34
C GLY A 103 9.41 -7.49 -2.85
N ILE A 104 8.92 -7.55 -4.09
CA ILE A 104 8.48 -8.80 -4.74
C ILE A 104 9.65 -9.77 -4.95
N ALA A 105 10.82 -9.25 -5.34
CA ALA A 105 12.01 -10.05 -5.61
C ALA A 105 12.51 -10.82 -4.37
N ALA A 106 12.31 -10.26 -3.16
CA ALA A 106 12.75 -10.87 -1.92
C ALA A 106 11.88 -12.04 -1.46
N LEU A 107 10.68 -12.24 -2.04
CA LEU A 107 9.77 -13.33 -1.66
C LEU A 107 10.39 -14.74 -1.88
N ALA A 108 11.29 -14.90 -2.86
CA ALA A 108 12.00 -16.14 -3.13
C ALA A 108 12.96 -16.55 -2.00
N SER A 109 13.58 -15.58 -1.33
CA SER A 109 14.56 -15.84 -0.25
C SER A 109 13.98 -16.62 0.91
N ARG A 110 12.66 -16.57 1.09
CA ARG A 110 11.89 -17.26 2.14
C ARG A 110 10.96 -18.33 1.58
N GLN A 111 11.13 -18.71 0.31
CA GLN A 111 10.28 -19.69 -0.39
C GLN A 111 8.78 -19.35 -0.36
N LEU A 112 8.42 -18.06 -0.25
CA LEU A 112 7.02 -17.62 -0.19
C LEU A 112 6.36 -17.58 -1.57
N ALA A 113 7.17 -17.47 -2.63
CA ALA A 113 6.72 -17.50 -4.01
C ALA A 113 7.84 -18.03 -4.92
N ALA A 114 7.49 -18.85 -5.90
CA ALA A 114 8.40 -19.25 -6.97
C ALA A 114 8.73 -18.05 -7.88
N ARG A 115 9.89 -18.09 -8.56
CA ARG A 115 10.31 -17.02 -9.50
C ARG A 115 9.22 -16.64 -10.50
N ARG A 116 8.56 -17.63 -11.10
CA ARG A 116 7.42 -17.43 -12.01
C ARG A 116 6.30 -16.59 -11.40
N GLN A 117 5.96 -16.83 -10.13
CA GLN A 117 4.91 -16.07 -9.43
C GLN A 117 5.37 -14.65 -9.11
N GLN A 118 6.65 -14.45 -8.78
CA GLN A 118 7.24 -13.13 -8.57
C GLN A 118 7.19 -12.30 -9.86
N ASP A 119 7.59 -12.90 -10.98
CA ASP A 119 7.58 -12.24 -12.29
C ASP A 119 6.15 -11.87 -12.69
N GLN A 120 5.19 -12.78 -12.48
CA GLN A 120 3.77 -12.50 -12.71
C GLN A 120 3.25 -11.35 -11.85
N LEU A 121 3.58 -11.33 -10.55
CA LEU A 121 3.15 -10.28 -9.63
C LEU A 121 3.78 -8.93 -9.98
N ALA A 122 5.07 -8.92 -10.33
CA ALA A 122 5.79 -7.72 -10.74
C ALA A 122 5.22 -7.15 -12.05
N ALA A 123 4.98 -8.02 -13.05
CA ALA A 123 4.36 -7.63 -14.30
C ALA A 123 2.93 -7.10 -14.11
N ALA A 124 2.11 -7.77 -13.30
CA ALA A 124 0.75 -7.33 -12.98
C ALA A 124 0.75 -5.93 -12.32
N ARG A 125 1.60 -5.72 -11.30
CA ARG A 125 1.75 -4.43 -10.64
C ARG A 125 2.16 -3.33 -11.61
N SER A 126 3.11 -3.62 -12.51
CA SER A 126 3.58 -2.65 -13.51
C SER A 126 2.48 -2.29 -14.51
N ARG A 127 1.70 -3.28 -14.98
CA ARG A 127 0.59 -3.04 -15.91
C ARG A 127 -0.50 -2.16 -15.30
N ILE A 128 -0.92 -2.44 -14.06
CA ILE A 128 -1.93 -1.62 -13.38
C ILE A 128 -1.43 -0.18 -13.23
N ARG A 129 -0.17 -0.01 -12.81
CA ARG A 129 0.44 1.32 -12.65
C ARG A 129 0.48 2.08 -13.98
N SER A 130 1.05 1.47 -15.01
CA SER A 130 1.19 2.08 -16.33
C SER A 130 -0.17 2.46 -16.94
N ARG A 131 -1.18 1.59 -16.82
CA ARG A 131 -2.53 1.89 -17.31
C ARG A 131 -3.15 3.08 -16.57
N ARG A 132 -2.99 3.16 -15.25
CA ARG A 132 -3.45 4.30 -14.45
C ARG A 132 -2.75 5.60 -14.86
N GLU A 133 -1.42 5.55 -15.04
CA GLU A 133 -0.64 6.71 -15.49
C GLU A 133 -1.13 7.22 -16.84
N SER A 134 -1.32 6.34 -17.84
CA SER A 134 -1.84 6.72 -19.14
C SER A 134 -3.25 7.33 -19.10
N ILE A 135 -4.14 6.79 -18.25
CA ILE A 135 -5.50 7.33 -18.10
C ILE A 135 -5.46 8.73 -17.51
N VAL A 136 -4.65 8.96 -16.47
CA VAL A 136 -4.53 10.28 -15.83
C VAL A 136 -4.07 11.32 -16.85
N VAL A 137 -3.00 11.02 -17.60
CA VAL A 137 -2.47 11.94 -18.62
C VAL A 137 -3.52 12.24 -19.68
N ALA A 138 -4.18 11.22 -20.24
CA ALA A 138 -5.19 11.42 -21.28
C ALA A 138 -6.40 12.22 -20.78
N VAL A 139 -6.84 12.00 -19.54
CA VAL A 139 -7.95 12.75 -18.95
C VAL A 139 -7.54 14.21 -18.70
N ASP A 140 -6.35 14.45 -18.17
CA ASP A 140 -5.83 15.79 -17.92
C ASP A 140 -5.69 16.60 -19.23
N GLU A 141 -5.24 15.97 -20.31
CA GLU A 141 -5.18 16.58 -21.65
C GLU A 141 -6.57 16.97 -22.17
N VAL A 142 -7.56 16.10 -22.01
CA VAL A 142 -8.95 16.40 -22.40
C VAL A 142 -9.52 17.53 -21.55
N ILE A 143 -9.32 17.51 -20.24
CA ILE A 143 -9.79 18.57 -19.34
C ILE A 143 -9.15 19.91 -19.70
N ALA A 144 -7.83 19.95 -19.91
CA ALA A 144 -7.12 21.17 -20.29
C ALA A 144 -7.60 21.76 -21.63
N ALA A 145 -8.02 20.91 -22.58
CA ALA A 145 -8.59 21.36 -23.85
C ALA A 145 -10.02 21.92 -23.71
N LEU A 146 -10.74 21.54 -22.64
CA LEU A 146 -12.09 22.01 -22.33
C LEU A 146 -12.10 23.25 -21.41
N GLU A 147 -10.98 23.55 -20.73
CA GLU A 147 -10.87 24.74 -19.89
C GLU A 147 -10.96 26.01 -20.75
N PRO A 148 -11.79 27.00 -20.35
CA PRO A 148 -11.82 28.28 -21.03
C PRO A 148 -10.42 28.91 -21.00
N PRO A 149 -10.02 29.66 -22.04
CA PRO A 149 -8.74 30.34 -22.05
C PRO A 149 -8.64 31.21 -20.81
N ARG A 150 -7.58 31.02 -20.02
CA ARG A 150 -7.32 31.84 -18.84
C ARG A 150 -7.33 33.30 -19.26
N THR A 151 -8.31 34.05 -18.77
CA THR A 151 -8.35 35.50 -18.96
C THR A 151 -7.11 36.10 -18.29
N PRO A 152 -6.40 37.06 -18.92
CA PRO A 152 -5.14 37.56 -18.39
C PRO A 152 -5.21 38.32 -17.05
N GLU A 153 -6.39 38.46 -16.44
CA GLU A 153 -6.60 39.37 -15.31
C GLU A 153 -7.49 38.73 -14.24
N GLU A 154 -6.86 38.15 -13.22
CA GLU A 154 -7.20 38.16 -11.78
C GLU A 154 -5.97 37.82 -10.95
#